data_AF-A0A024VEB1-F1
#
_entry.id   AF-A0A024VEB1-F1
#
_cell.length_a   1.000
_cell.length_b   1.000
_cell.length_c   1.000
_cell.angle_alpha   90.00
_cell.angle_beta   90.00
_cell.angle_gamma   90.00
#
_symmetry.space_group_name_H-M   'P 1'
#
loop_
_entity.id
_entity.type
_entity.pdbx_description
1 polymer ?
#
loop_
_entity_poly.entity_id
_entity_poly.type
_entity_poly.pdbx_seq_one_letter_code
_entity_poly.pdbx_strand_id
1 'polypeptide(L)'
;MFVNPFSDTLGGQCTDSKIKGNKYNRNTRKDCGACAPYRRLHLCHHNLESIDTDKIDNTHKLLLEVCMAAKYEGNSIKTYYTEHEYTNPDTKSQLCTVLERSFADIGDIVRGRDLFHGNPQEKEKRDELESKLKKIFGKIYEGLKTTKGAQNYYKDDPKKNYYKLREDWWTVNRDQVWKALTCDVKGNKYFRGTCSTGTATYEKCRCNDDQVPTYFDYVPQYLRWFEEWAEDFCRLRKHKLEDAIKKCRGDKNEKYCDLNRHDCVKTIRGDHDFVEEDDCIGCHFSCAGFVKWIDNQKLEFLKQKNKYADEMQKYTNGETRGGGGSGKKRVAGKSNYDRYESKFYDKLKKNNYKNVEDFLKKLNNEAICQKRPEASGETADAADFTKIKTNETFSHTTYCKACPWCGAHKGKGGNGKWIAKDD
;
A
#
# COMPACT_ATOMS: atom_id res chain seq x y z
N MET A 1 -16.31 -15.80 -7.00
CA MET A 1 -16.73 -14.39 -7.00
C MET A 1 -15.48 -13.56 -6.74
N PHE A 2 -15.18 -12.57 -7.59
CA PHE A 2 -14.04 -11.68 -7.37
C PHE A 2 -14.35 -10.74 -6.19
N VAL A 3 -13.32 -10.32 -5.44
CA VAL A 3 -13.45 -9.33 -4.37
C VAL A 3 -13.01 -7.98 -4.93
N ASN A 4 -13.76 -6.91 -4.65
CA ASN A 4 -13.38 -5.56 -5.06
C ASN A 4 -12.06 -5.16 -4.39
N PRO A 5 -10.95 -4.91 -5.11
CA PRO A 5 -9.67 -4.55 -4.52
C PRO A 5 -9.58 -3.09 -4.01
N PHE A 6 -10.60 -2.27 -4.27
CA PHE A 6 -10.65 -0.83 -3.94
C PHE A 6 -11.68 -0.52 -2.84
N SER A 7 -11.53 -1.13 -1.66
CA SER A 7 -12.46 -0.87 -0.56
C SER A 7 -12.24 0.51 0.06
N ASP A 8 -13.33 1.25 0.29
CA ASP A 8 -13.31 2.52 1.03
C ASP A 8 -13.62 2.35 2.54
N THR A 9 -13.92 1.12 2.96
CA THR A 9 -14.32 0.75 4.34
C THR A 9 -13.35 -0.22 5.01
N LEU A 10 -12.74 -1.13 4.25
CA LEU A 10 -11.77 -2.11 4.74
C LEU A 10 -10.35 -1.67 4.38
N GLY A 11 -9.46 -1.72 5.37
CA GLY A 11 -8.06 -1.34 5.22
C GLY A 11 -7.12 -2.52 4.99
N GLY A 12 -5.83 -2.20 4.89
CA GLY A 12 -4.76 -3.19 4.84
C GLY A 12 -4.60 -4.00 6.13
N GLN A 13 -3.57 -4.83 6.20
CA GLN A 13 -3.19 -5.55 7.41
C GLN A 13 -1.77 -5.17 7.82
N CYS A 14 -1.52 -4.92 9.10
CA CYS A 14 -0.20 -4.53 9.60
C CYS A 14 0.28 -5.38 10.79
N THR A 15 -0.41 -6.49 11.10
CA THR A 15 -0.10 -7.29 12.29
C THR A 15 1.11 -8.20 12.06
N ASP A 16 1.84 -8.50 13.14
CA ASP A 16 2.93 -9.48 13.14
C ASP A 16 2.43 -10.92 12.92
N SER A 17 1.19 -11.20 13.31
CA SER A 17 0.53 -12.47 13.06
C SER A 17 0.26 -12.76 11.59
N LYS A 18 0.13 -11.74 10.72
CA LYS A 18 -0.23 -11.88 9.30
C LYS A 18 0.87 -11.47 8.32
N ILE A 19 1.91 -10.77 8.80
CA ILE A 19 3.00 -10.28 7.96
C ILE A 19 4.35 -10.73 8.51
N LYS A 20 5.11 -11.41 7.66
CA LYS A 20 6.46 -11.87 7.95
C LYS A 20 7.39 -10.69 8.21
N GLY A 21 8.06 -10.71 9.36
CA GLY A 21 9.06 -9.70 9.73
C GLY A 21 8.50 -8.44 10.39
N ASN A 22 7.17 -8.35 10.55
CA ASN A 22 6.55 -7.42 11.49
C ASN A 22 6.82 -7.88 12.92
N LYS A 23 6.99 -6.93 13.83
CA LYS A 23 7.35 -7.20 15.23
C LYS A 23 6.64 -6.23 16.15
N TYR A 24 6.13 -6.74 17.26
CA TYR A 24 5.76 -5.94 18.41
C TYR A 24 6.93 -5.81 19.39
N ASN A 25 7.41 -4.58 19.61
CA ASN A 25 8.43 -4.32 20.63
C ASN A 25 7.75 -4.10 21.98
N ARG A 26 7.73 -5.14 22.82
CA ARG A 26 7.12 -5.11 24.17
C ARG A 26 7.71 -4.02 25.09
N ASN A 27 8.98 -3.69 24.94
CA ASN A 27 9.66 -2.71 25.80
C ASN A 27 9.25 -1.28 25.47
N THR A 28 9.12 -0.97 24.17
CA THR A 28 8.70 0.36 23.72
C THR A 28 7.19 0.48 23.51
N ARG A 29 6.46 -0.64 23.62
CA ARG A 29 5.05 -0.79 23.23
C ARG A 29 4.75 -0.25 21.84
N LYS A 30 5.70 -0.40 20.92
CA LYS A 30 5.59 0.06 19.53
C LYS A 30 5.61 -1.13 18.59
N ASP A 31 4.66 -1.11 17.66
CA ASP A 31 4.68 -1.98 16.50
C ASP A 31 5.66 -1.41 15.45
N CYS A 32 6.41 -2.31 14.82
CA CYS A 32 7.27 -2.01 13.68
C CYS A 32 6.96 -3.02 12.58
N GLY A 33 6.61 -2.54 11.39
CA GLY A 33 6.19 -3.44 10.32
C GLY A 33 5.77 -2.78 9.03
N ALA A 34 5.61 -3.61 8.00
CA ALA A 34 4.95 -3.27 6.77
C ALA A 34 3.43 -3.42 6.91
N CYS A 35 2.67 -2.73 6.07
CA CYS A 35 1.22 -2.87 5.99
C CYS A 35 0.85 -3.41 4.61
N ALA A 36 0.34 -4.65 4.52
CA ALA A 36 -0.13 -5.20 3.26
C ALA A 36 -1.40 -4.46 2.82
N PRO A 37 -1.43 -3.83 1.64
CA PRO A 37 -2.57 -3.07 1.15
C PRO A 37 -3.74 -3.99 0.83
N TYR A 38 -4.97 -3.47 0.88
CA TYR A 38 -6.19 -4.26 0.72
C TYR A 38 -6.21 -5.06 -0.60
N ARG A 39 -5.75 -4.45 -1.69
CA ARG A 39 -5.51 -5.11 -2.99
C ARG A 39 -4.66 -6.37 -2.85
N ARG A 40 -3.51 -6.30 -2.15
CA ARG A 40 -2.63 -7.48 -1.94
C ARG A 40 -3.35 -8.58 -1.17
N LEU A 41 -4.18 -8.25 -0.18
CA LEU A 41 -4.90 -9.26 0.61
C LEU A 41 -5.80 -10.13 -0.26
N HIS A 42 -6.33 -9.57 -1.35
CA HIS A 42 -7.29 -10.22 -2.24
C HIS A 42 -6.72 -10.50 -3.64
N LEU A 43 -5.38 -10.56 -3.76
CA LEU A 43 -4.71 -10.83 -5.01
C LEU A 43 -5.09 -12.21 -5.58
N CYS A 44 -5.49 -12.26 -6.84
CA CYS A 44 -6.05 -13.45 -7.50
C CYS A 44 -4.95 -14.47 -7.86
N HIS A 45 -4.53 -15.31 -6.90
CA HIS A 45 -3.51 -16.34 -7.12
C HIS A 45 -3.94 -17.76 -6.69
N HIS A 46 -5.23 -18.02 -6.51
CA HIS A 46 -5.73 -19.32 -6.04
C HIS A 46 -5.36 -20.49 -6.95
N ASN A 47 -5.24 -20.27 -8.27
CA ASN A 47 -4.79 -21.32 -9.18
C ASN A 47 -3.38 -21.82 -8.79
N LEU A 48 -2.50 -20.93 -8.32
CA LEU A 48 -1.17 -21.29 -7.84
C LEU A 48 -1.23 -22.20 -6.60
N GLU A 49 -2.19 -21.95 -5.70
CA GLU A 49 -2.40 -22.78 -4.51
C GLU A 49 -2.86 -24.20 -4.88
N SER A 50 -3.60 -24.34 -5.99
CA SER A 50 -4.10 -25.62 -6.50
C SER A 50 -3.18 -26.34 -7.48
N ILE A 51 -1.96 -25.83 -7.73
CA ILE A 51 -1.04 -26.44 -8.69
C ILE A 51 -0.75 -27.91 -8.33
N ASP A 52 -0.83 -28.76 -9.35
CA ASP A 52 -0.35 -30.13 -9.35
C ASP A 52 1.14 -30.14 -9.67
N THR A 53 1.98 -30.31 -8.63
CA THR A 53 3.43 -30.29 -8.80
C THR A 53 3.94 -31.42 -9.66
N ASP A 54 3.20 -32.52 -9.83
CA ASP A 54 3.62 -33.67 -10.64
C ASP A 54 3.50 -33.41 -12.13
N LYS A 55 2.55 -32.55 -12.51
CA LYS A 55 2.39 -32.11 -13.90
C LYS A 55 3.34 -30.98 -14.29
N ILE A 56 3.82 -30.17 -13.34
CA ILE A 56 4.72 -29.05 -13.59
C ILE A 56 6.18 -29.45 -13.37
N ASP A 57 6.85 -29.78 -14.47
CA ASP A 57 8.23 -30.26 -14.51
C ASP A 57 9.20 -29.30 -15.24
N ASN A 58 8.70 -28.20 -15.81
CA ASN A 58 9.51 -27.28 -16.60
C ASN A 58 9.03 -25.82 -16.51
N THR A 59 9.87 -24.92 -17.03
CA THR A 59 9.64 -23.46 -17.03
C THR A 59 8.36 -23.05 -17.76
N HIS A 60 8.03 -23.67 -18.90
CA HIS A 60 6.86 -23.27 -19.70
C HIS A 60 5.55 -23.60 -18.99
N LYS A 61 5.47 -24.75 -18.32
CA LYS A 61 4.28 -25.12 -17.54
C LYS A 61 4.10 -24.22 -16.31
N LEU A 62 5.18 -23.86 -15.62
CA LEU A 62 5.11 -22.88 -14.53
C LEU A 62 4.67 -21.51 -15.05
N LEU A 63 5.21 -21.09 -16.19
CA LEU A 63 4.88 -19.80 -16.80
C LEU A 63 3.40 -19.69 -17.15
N LEU A 64 2.80 -20.77 -17.65
CA LEU A 64 1.37 -20.83 -17.94
C LEU A 64 0.53 -20.53 -16.69
N GLU A 65 0.83 -21.17 -15.56
CA GLU A 65 0.11 -20.95 -14.30
C GLU A 65 0.27 -19.52 -13.77
N VAL A 66 1.48 -18.97 -13.84
CA VAL A 66 1.75 -17.58 -13.43
C VAL A 66 1.03 -16.58 -14.34
N CYS A 67 1.02 -16.82 -15.66
CA CYS A 67 0.27 -16.00 -16.61
C CYS A 67 -1.24 -16.11 -16.39
N MET A 68 -1.76 -17.29 -16.02
CA MET A 68 -3.16 -17.48 -15.68
C MET A 68 -3.55 -16.67 -14.44
N ALA A 69 -2.73 -16.71 -13.38
CA ALA A 69 -2.93 -15.89 -12.19
C ALA A 69 -2.93 -14.39 -12.54
N ALA A 70 -1.93 -13.95 -13.31
CA ALA A 70 -1.81 -12.57 -13.77
C ALA A 70 -3.02 -12.13 -14.60
N LYS A 71 -3.50 -12.94 -15.53
CA LYS A 71 -4.70 -12.65 -16.34
C LYS A 71 -5.92 -12.43 -15.45
N TYR A 72 -6.18 -13.32 -14.50
CA TYR A 72 -7.35 -13.18 -13.61
C TYR A 72 -7.23 -11.98 -12.68
N GLU A 73 -6.05 -11.70 -12.15
CA GLU A 73 -5.79 -10.51 -11.35
C GLU A 73 -6.04 -9.23 -12.13
N GLY A 74 -5.53 -9.16 -13.37
CA GLY A 74 -5.75 -8.01 -14.25
C GLY A 74 -7.22 -7.77 -14.57
N ASN A 75 -7.97 -8.85 -14.80
CA ASN A 75 -9.40 -8.79 -15.04
C ASN A 75 -10.20 -8.37 -13.80
N SER A 76 -9.84 -8.88 -12.62
CA SER A 76 -10.44 -8.46 -11.36
C SER A 76 -10.25 -6.95 -11.14
N ILE A 77 -9.00 -6.47 -11.24
CA ILE A 77 -8.66 -5.05 -11.10
C ILE A 77 -9.44 -4.21 -12.10
N LYS A 78 -9.35 -4.51 -13.40
CA LYS A 78 -9.99 -3.72 -14.46
C LYS A 78 -11.51 -3.62 -14.26
N THR A 79 -12.15 -4.72 -13.85
CA THR A 79 -13.61 -4.77 -13.67
C THR A 79 -14.06 -3.78 -12.62
N TYR A 80 -13.45 -3.81 -11.42
CA TYR A 80 -13.80 -2.89 -10.33
C TYR A 80 -13.23 -1.49 -10.52
N TYR A 81 -12.15 -1.35 -11.28
CA TYR A 81 -11.54 -0.04 -11.52
C TYR A 81 -12.48 0.90 -12.28
N THR A 82 -13.35 0.37 -13.14
CA THR A 82 -14.32 1.21 -13.88
C THR A 82 -15.29 1.94 -12.94
N GLU A 83 -15.78 1.25 -11.91
CA GLU A 83 -16.62 1.85 -10.87
C GLU A 83 -15.81 2.78 -9.97
N HIS A 84 -14.62 2.34 -9.56
CA HIS A 84 -13.69 3.15 -8.76
C HIS A 84 -13.35 4.48 -9.46
N GLU A 85 -13.12 4.46 -10.77
CA GLU A 85 -12.81 5.64 -11.58
C GLU A 85 -13.96 6.66 -11.58
N TYR A 86 -15.20 6.18 -11.62
CA TYR A 86 -16.38 7.03 -11.62
C TYR A 86 -16.53 7.79 -10.30
N THR A 87 -16.30 7.13 -9.17
CA THR A 87 -16.42 7.73 -7.84
C THR A 87 -15.15 8.48 -7.40
N ASN A 88 -14.00 8.22 -8.04
CA ASN A 88 -12.71 8.84 -7.73
C ASN A 88 -12.13 9.50 -9.00
N PRO A 89 -12.70 10.63 -9.48
CA PRO A 89 -12.26 11.27 -10.72
C PRO A 89 -10.82 11.79 -10.67
N ASP A 90 -10.26 11.95 -9.47
CA ASP A 90 -8.86 12.33 -9.26
C ASP A 90 -7.85 11.21 -9.57
N THR A 91 -8.31 9.96 -9.70
CA THR A 91 -7.46 8.77 -9.91
C THR A 91 -7.60 8.15 -11.30
N LYS A 92 -8.30 8.79 -12.24
CA LYS A 92 -8.63 8.27 -13.60
C LYS A 92 -7.47 7.68 -14.40
N SER A 93 -6.23 8.09 -14.12
CA SER A 93 -5.03 7.64 -14.85
C SER A 93 -4.20 6.57 -14.11
N GLN A 94 -4.77 5.89 -13.10
CA GLN A 94 -4.03 5.01 -12.20
C GLN A 94 -4.18 3.51 -12.48
N LEU A 95 -5.01 3.06 -13.44
CA LEU A 95 -5.18 1.62 -13.71
C LEU A 95 -3.83 0.90 -13.92
N CYS A 96 -2.95 1.50 -14.72
CA CYS A 96 -1.63 0.94 -14.98
C CYS A 96 -0.75 0.86 -13.71
N THR A 97 -0.88 1.83 -12.79
CA THR A 97 -0.17 1.85 -11.50
C THR A 97 -0.66 0.73 -10.58
N VAL A 98 -1.98 0.49 -10.53
CA VAL A 98 -2.56 -0.59 -9.72
C VAL A 98 -2.12 -1.95 -10.28
N LEU A 99 -2.12 -2.13 -11.60
CA LEU A 99 -1.62 -3.33 -12.25
C LEU A 99 -0.12 -3.53 -11.99
N GLU A 100 0.69 -2.47 -12.04
CA GLU A 100 2.11 -2.49 -11.65
C GLU A 100 2.32 -2.99 -10.22
N ARG A 101 1.50 -2.54 -9.27
CA ARG A 101 1.54 -2.99 -7.86
C ARG A 101 1.25 -4.49 -7.75
N SER A 102 0.20 -5.00 -8.42
CA SER A 102 -0.09 -6.44 -8.44
C SER A 102 0.95 -7.27 -9.18
N PHE A 103 1.52 -6.77 -10.26
CA PHE A 103 2.62 -7.42 -10.97
C PHE A 103 3.83 -7.64 -10.07
N ALA A 104 4.23 -6.63 -9.30
CA ALA A 104 5.34 -6.71 -8.37
C ALA A 104 5.08 -7.72 -7.24
N ASP A 105 3.85 -7.77 -6.73
CA ASP A 105 3.46 -8.73 -5.69
C ASP A 105 3.41 -10.18 -6.22
N ILE A 106 2.90 -10.42 -7.44
CA ILE A 106 2.99 -11.73 -8.11
C ILE A 106 4.46 -12.15 -8.24
N GLY A 107 5.32 -11.22 -8.66
CA GLY A 107 6.76 -11.46 -8.74
C GLY A 107 7.37 -11.87 -7.40
N ASP A 108 7.00 -11.20 -6.31
CA ASP A 108 7.48 -11.55 -4.97
C ASP A 108 6.95 -12.89 -4.47
N ILE A 109 5.73 -13.29 -4.86
CA ILE A 109 5.21 -14.63 -4.58
C ILE A 109 6.07 -15.69 -5.28
N VAL A 110 6.29 -15.54 -6.60
CA VAL A 110 7.09 -16.51 -7.39
C VAL A 110 8.53 -16.60 -6.86
N ARG A 111 9.12 -15.46 -6.51
CA ARG A 111 10.49 -15.36 -6.00
C ARG A 111 10.66 -15.77 -4.53
N GLY A 112 9.57 -16.05 -3.82
CA GLY A 112 9.58 -16.42 -2.39
C GLY A 112 9.97 -15.24 -1.47
N ARG A 113 9.70 -14.00 -1.91
CA ARG A 113 9.99 -12.76 -1.17
C ARG A 113 8.78 -12.18 -0.45
N ASP A 114 7.58 -12.57 -0.88
CA ASP A 114 6.34 -11.99 -0.38
C ASP A 114 6.22 -12.10 1.15
N LEU A 115 5.82 -10.98 1.76
CA LEU A 115 5.76 -10.79 3.21
C LEU A 115 4.40 -11.17 3.78
N PHE A 116 3.36 -11.33 2.95
CA PHE A 116 1.99 -11.55 3.42
C PHE A 116 1.65 -13.04 3.51
N HIS A 117 1.35 -13.51 4.72
CA HIS A 117 0.93 -14.89 4.95
C HIS A 117 -0.49 -15.03 5.51
N GLY A 118 -1.19 -13.94 5.79
CA GLY A 118 -2.61 -13.96 6.14
C GLY A 118 -2.93 -14.54 7.52
N ASN A 119 -4.22 -14.84 7.75
CA ASN A 119 -4.70 -15.52 8.96
C ASN A 119 -4.13 -16.96 9.08
N PRO A 120 -4.32 -17.70 10.20
CA PRO A 120 -3.74 -19.03 10.36
C PRO A 120 -4.04 -20.01 9.21
N GLN A 121 -5.27 -20.04 8.69
CA GLN A 121 -5.66 -20.90 7.58
C GLN A 121 -5.03 -20.46 6.25
N GLU A 122 -4.98 -19.15 5.99
CA GLU A 122 -4.29 -18.60 4.82
C GLU A 122 -2.79 -18.90 4.90
N LYS A 123 -2.20 -18.81 6.10
CA LYS A 123 -0.78 -19.08 6.32
C LYS A 123 -0.42 -20.51 5.96
N GLU A 124 -1.25 -21.48 6.34
CA GLU A 124 -1.06 -22.88 5.95
C GLU A 124 -1.06 -23.04 4.42
N LYS A 125 -2.05 -22.44 3.72
CA LYS A 125 -2.09 -22.45 2.25
C LYS A 125 -0.88 -21.76 1.62
N ARG A 126 -0.38 -20.69 2.23
CA ARG A 126 0.81 -19.97 1.78
C ARG A 126 2.09 -20.79 1.97
N ASP A 127 2.21 -21.51 3.09
CA ASP A 127 3.32 -22.44 3.34
C ASP A 127 3.27 -23.63 2.39
N GLU A 128 2.07 -24.14 2.07
CA GLU A 128 1.85 -25.16 1.04
C GLU A 128 2.26 -24.67 -0.35
N LEU A 129 1.82 -23.47 -0.75
CA LEU A 129 2.19 -22.86 -2.02
C LEU A 129 3.71 -22.68 -2.14
N GLU A 130 4.36 -22.17 -1.11
CA GLU A 130 5.81 -22.01 -1.10
C GLU A 130 6.53 -23.37 -1.20
N SER A 131 6.02 -24.41 -0.53
CA SER A 131 6.51 -25.79 -0.67
C SER A 131 6.34 -26.32 -2.10
N LYS A 132 5.19 -26.08 -2.74
CA LYS A 132 4.94 -26.45 -4.14
C LYS A 132 5.89 -25.74 -5.10
N LEU A 133 6.09 -24.43 -4.93
CA LEU A 133 7.05 -23.66 -5.72
C LEU A 133 8.48 -24.20 -5.55
N LYS A 134 8.91 -24.56 -4.33
CA LYS A 134 10.23 -25.19 -4.13
C LYS A 134 10.35 -26.52 -4.86
N LYS A 135 9.32 -27.36 -4.83
CA LYS A 135 9.30 -28.63 -5.57
C LYS A 135 9.43 -28.39 -7.08
N ILE A 136 8.66 -27.46 -7.64
CA ILE A 136 8.69 -27.11 -9.06
C ILE A 136 10.06 -26.56 -9.47
N PHE A 137 10.60 -25.60 -8.72
CA PHE A 137 11.94 -25.06 -8.99
C PHE A 137 13.04 -26.11 -8.82
N GLY A 138 12.86 -27.08 -7.93
CA GLY A 138 13.73 -28.26 -7.85
C GLY A 138 13.70 -29.11 -9.13
N LYS A 139 12.52 -29.35 -9.71
CA LYS A 139 12.40 -30.05 -11.00
C LYS A 139 13.06 -29.27 -12.14
N ILE A 140 12.82 -27.95 -12.20
CA ILE A 140 13.47 -27.06 -13.18
C ILE A 140 15.00 -27.12 -13.02
N TYR A 141 15.50 -27.00 -11.79
CA TYR A 141 16.93 -27.07 -11.48
C TYR A 141 17.57 -28.40 -11.90
N GLU A 142 16.89 -29.52 -11.66
CA GLU A 142 17.35 -30.84 -12.12
C GLU A 142 17.36 -30.94 -13.66
N GLY A 143 16.38 -30.34 -14.33
CA GLY A 143 16.36 -30.23 -15.79
C GLY A 143 17.59 -29.50 -16.36
N LEU A 144 18.18 -28.54 -15.62
CA LEU A 144 19.38 -27.82 -16.04
C LEU A 144 20.64 -28.69 -16.12
N LYS A 145 20.65 -29.91 -15.54
CA LYS A 145 21.77 -30.86 -15.68
C LYS A 145 22.06 -31.22 -17.13
N THR A 146 21.02 -31.26 -17.95
CA THR A 146 21.12 -31.60 -19.38
C THR A 146 21.78 -30.50 -20.21
N THR A 147 21.91 -29.28 -19.66
CA THR A 147 22.43 -28.10 -20.36
C THR A 147 23.79 -27.69 -19.81
N LYS A 148 24.88 -28.14 -20.45
CA LYS A 148 26.30 -27.71 -20.30
C LYS A 148 26.66 -26.93 -19.02
N GLY A 149 26.45 -27.50 -17.83
CA GLY A 149 26.88 -26.92 -16.56
C GLY A 149 26.06 -25.71 -16.05
N ALA A 150 24.90 -25.39 -16.65
CA ALA A 150 24.02 -24.31 -16.19
C ALA A 150 23.59 -24.49 -14.73
N GLN A 151 23.42 -25.74 -14.29
CA GLN A 151 23.12 -26.07 -12.90
C GLN A 151 24.17 -25.52 -11.92
N ASN A 152 25.46 -25.53 -12.30
CA ASN A 152 26.56 -25.04 -11.46
C ASN A 152 26.51 -23.53 -11.20
N TYR A 153 25.77 -22.76 -12.01
CA TYR A 153 25.55 -21.34 -11.80
C TYR A 153 24.51 -21.06 -10.71
N TYR A 154 23.58 -22.00 -10.49
CA TYR A 154 22.46 -21.89 -9.56
C TYR A 154 22.64 -22.69 -8.27
N LYS A 155 23.88 -22.91 -7.82
CA LYS A 155 24.20 -23.74 -6.64
C LYS A 155 23.21 -23.51 -5.50
N ASP A 156 22.57 -24.59 -5.09
CA ASP A 156 21.50 -24.55 -4.11
C ASP A 156 21.95 -23.99 -2.76
N ASP A 157 21.09 -23.19 -2.14
CA ASP A 157 21.21 -22.92 -0.72
C ASP A 157 20.85 -24.19 0.09
N PRO A 158 21.37 -24.36 1.33
CA PRO A 158 21.10 -25.56 2.13
C PRO A 158 19.62 -25.87 2.35
N LYS A 159 18.73 -24.90 2.17
CA LYS A 159 17.28 -25.02 2.33
C LYS A 159 16.53 -25.20 1.00
N LYS A 160 17.24 -25.35 -0.13
CA LYS A 160 16.68 -25.59 -1.47
C LYS A 160 15.55 -24.60 -1.82
N ASN A 161 15.79 -23.31 -1.58
CA ASN A 161 14.86 -22.25 -1.96
C ASN A 161 15.04 -21.82 -3.42
N TYR A 162 16.21 -22.12 -4.01
CA TYR A 162 16.53 -21.80 -5.41
C TYR A 162 16.43 -20.31 -5.74
N TYR A 163 16.68 -19.42 -4.76
CA TYR A 163 16.39 -17.99 -4.90
C TYR A 163 16.99 -17.37 -6.17
N LYS A 164 18.26 -17.66 -6.48
CA LYS A 164 18.90 -17.15 -7.70
C LYS A 164 18.20 -17.64 -8.97
N LEU A 165 17.82 -18.91 -9.02
CA LEU A 165 17.06 -19.47 -10.14
C LEU A 165 15.68 -18.82 -10.26
N ARG A 166 14.99 -18.56 -9.13
CA ARG A 166 13.70 -17.88 -9.11
C ARG A 166 13.79 -16.42 -9.58
N GLU A 167 14.85 -15.70 -9.20
CA GLU A 167 15.11 -14.33 -9.67
C GLU A 167 15.32 -14.26 -11.19
N ASP A 168 16.20 -15.13 -11.70
CA ASP A 168 16.52 -15.15 -13.13
C ASP A 168 15.30 -15.65 -13.92
N TRP A 169 14.56 -16.64 -13.40
CA TRP A 169 13.29 -17.10 -13.98
C TRP A 169 12.26 -15.97 -14.07
N TRP A 170 12.07 -15.17 -13.01
CA TRP A 170 11.18 -14.02 -13.10
C TRP A 170 11.68 -13.03 -14.14
N THR A 171 12.96 -12.67 -14.10
CA THR A 171 13.55 -11.66 -14.99
C THR A 171 13.37 -12.00 -16.48
N VAL A 172 13.48 -13.27 -16.87
CA VAL A 172 13.33 -13.70 -18.28
C VAL A 172 11.89 -13.94 -18.72
N ASN A 173 10.92 -13.96 -17.80
CA ASN A 173 9.51 -14.25 -18.11
C ASN A 173 8.54 -13.10 -17.76
N ARG A 174 9.02 -12.07 -17.06
CA ARG A 174 8.19 -10.97 -16.51
C ARG A 174 7.44 -10.20 -17.60
N ASP A 175 7.95 -10.13 -18.82
CA ASP A 175 7.30 -9.56 -19.99
C ASP A 175 6.02 -10.32 -20.38
N GLN A 176 6.08 -11.65 -20.41
CA GLN A 176 4.92 -12.49 -20.69
C GLN A 176 3.87 -12.42 -19.58
N VAL A 177 4.31 -12.34 -18.32
CA VAL A 177 3.42 -12.15 -17.17
C VAL A 177 2.73 -10.79 -17.23
N TRP A 178 3.46 -9.71 -17.58
CA TRP A 178 2.89 -8.38 -17.79
C TRP A 178 1.88 -8.37 -18.94
N LYS A 179 2.21 -9.06 -20.03
CA LYS A 179 1.31 -9.25 -21.19
C LYS A 179 0.02 -9.99 -20.81
N ALA A 180 0.09 -10.98 -19.93
CA ALA A 180 -1.10 -11.67 -19.43
C ALA A 180 -1.92 -10.75 -18.50
N LEU A 181 -1.26 -10.05 -17.57
CA LEU A 181 -1.90 -9.13 -16.63
C LEU A 181 -2.68 -8.00 -17.31
N THR A 182 -2.14 -7.48 -18.40
CA THR A 182 -2.71 -6.33 -19.10
C THR A 182 -3.51 -6.71 -20.34
N CYS A 183 -3.78 -8.00 -20.58
CA CYS A 183 -4.32 -8.50 -21.86
C CYS A 183 -5.66 -7.86 -22.26
N ASP A 184 -6.53 -7.62 -21.28
CA ASP A 184 -7.87 -7.05 -21.48
C ASP A 184 -7.91 -5.53 -21.25
N VAL A 185 -6.79 -4.87 -20.93
CA VAL A 185 -6.73 -3.41 -20.77
C VAL A 185 -6.90 -2.73 -22.13
N LYS A 186 -7.65 -1.63 -22.19
CA LYS A 186 -7.89 -0.84 -23.42
C LYS A 186 -7.70 0.65 -23.14
N GLY A 187 -7.10 1.39 -24.07
CA GLY A 187 -7.00 2.86 -24.03
C GLY A 187 -6.21 3.49 -22.88
N ASN A 188 -5.62 2.69 -21.99
CA ASN A 188 -4.91 3.18 -20.81
C ASN A 188 -3.41 3.32 -21.06
N LYS A 189 -2.83 4.39 -20.52
CA LYS A 189 -1.41 4.74 -20.63
C LYS A 189 -0.78 4.85 -19.25
N TYR A 190 0.37 4.22 -19.07
CA TYR A 190 1.26 4.44 -17.94
C TYR A 190 1.91 5.82 -18.05
N PHE A 191 1.78 6.62 -17.00
CA PHE A 191 2.10 8.04 -17.01
C PHE A 191 3.61 8.34 -17.01
N ARG A 192 4.45 7.38 -16.59
CA ARG A 192 5.91 7.58 -16.57
C ARG A 192 6.48 7.34 -17.97
N GLY A 193 7.41 8.20 -18.39
CA GLY A 193 8.14 8.08 -19.67
C GLY A 193 9.21 6.98 -19.65
N THR A 194 8.83 5.77 -19.28
CA THR A 194 9.74 4.64 -18.99
C THR A 194 9.94 3.71 -20.18
N CYS A 195 9.25 3.95 -21.29
CA CYS A 195 9.55 3.24 -22.52
C CYS A 195 10.95 3.60 -23.02
N SER A 196 11.57 2.72 -23.79
CA SER A 196 12.93 2.91 -24.31
C SER A 196 13.13 4.21 -25.11
N THR A 197 12.03 4.80 -25.60
CA THR A 197 11.99 6.09 -26.31
C THR A 197 11.82 7.31 -25.39
N GLY A 198 11.77 7.13 -24.08
CA GLY A 198 11.47 8.19 -23.09
C GLY A 198 10.00 8.63 -23.07
N THR A 199 9.13 7.89 -23.76
CA THR A 199 7.70 8.23 -23.89
C THR A 199 6.83 7.40 -22.95
N ALA A 200 5.62 7.90 -22.68
CA ALA A 200 4.55 7.12 -22.03
C ALA A 200 4.12 5.96 -22.93
N THR A 201 3.51 4.93 -22.33
CA THR A 201 2.97 3.80 -23.10
C THR A 201 1.85 4.24 -24.04
N TYR A 202 1.66 3.55 -25.17
CA TYR A 202 0.67 3.91 -26.17
C TYR A 202 -0.71 3.30 -25.88
N GLU A 203 -0.75 2.00 -25.53
CA GLU A 203 -1.98 1.27 -25.15
C GLU A 203 -1.70 0.14 -24.17
N LYS A 204 -2.75 -0.33 -23.50
CA LYS A 204 -2.74 -1.51 -22.60
C LYS A 204 -1.70 -1.44 -21.48
N CYS A 205 -1.25 -0.24 -21.10
CA CYS A 205 -0.13 -0.08 -20.17
C CYS A 205 1.16 -0.78 -20.66
N ARG A 206 1.44 -0.78 -21.97
CA ARG A 206 2.65 -1.40 -22.55
C ARG A 206 3.43 -0.45 -23.43
N CYS A 207 4.74 -0.57 -23.39
CA CYS A 207 5.60 0.01 -24.40
C CYS A 207 5.48 -0.80 -25.71
N ASN A 208 6.14 -0.33 -26.76
CA ASN A 208 6.25 -1.09 -28.00
C ASN A 208 6.82 -2.49 -27.73
N ASP A 209 6.47 -3.45 -28.59
CA ASP A 209 6.89 -4.85 -28.49
C ASP A 209 6.54 -5.54 -27.16
N ASP A 210 5.42 -5.14 -26.55
CA ASP A 210 4.94 -5.65 -25.25
C ASP A 210 5.93 -5.44 -24.08
N GLN A 211 6.91 -4.54 -24.22
CA GLN A 211 7.88 -4.24 -23.17
C GLN A 211 7.19 -3.74 -21.88
N VAL A 212 7.61 -4.29 -20.73
CA VAL A 212 7.14 -3.88 -19.41
C VAL A 212 7.61 -2.44 -19.11
N PRO A 213 6.71 -1.49 -18.84
CA PRO A 213 7.06 -0.08 -18.64
C PRO A 213 7.51 0.23 -17.21
N THR A 214 7.74 -0.76 -16.37
CA THR A 214 8.03 -0.56 -14.94
C THR A 214 9.17 -1.45 -14.45
N TYR A 215 9.81 -1.01 -13.38
CA TYR A 215 10.80 -1.77 -12.59
C TYR A 215 10.35 -1.91 -11.12
N PHE A 216 9.06 -1.72 -10.84
CA PHE A 216 8.51 -1.76 -9.48
C PHE A 216 8.66 -3.13 -8.83
N ASP A 217 8.66 -4.20 -9.61
CA ASP A 217 9.00 -5.55 -9.18
C ASP A 217 10.46 -5.70 -8.68
N TYR A 218 11.31 -4.70 -8.86
CA TYR A 218 12.66 -4.63 -8.28
C TYR A 218 12.78 -3.64 -7.10
N VAL A 219 11.68 -3.00 -6.69
CA VAL A 219 11.61 -2.19 -5.47
C VAL A 219 11.25 -3.10 -4.29
N PRO A 220 11.92 -3.00 -3.11
CA PRO A 220 11.56 -3.81 -1.94
C PRO A 220 10.08 -3.68 -1.55
N GLN A 221 9.41 -4.82 -1.28
CA GLN A 221 7.95 -4.88 -1.09
C GLN A 221 7.42 -3.91 -0.04
N TYR A 222 8.12 -3.76 1.09
CA TYR A 222 7.72 -2.82 2.13
C TYR A 222 7.61 -1.37 1.60
N LEU A 223 8.56 -0.90 0.77
CA LEU A 223 8.52 0.45 0.23
C LEU A 223 7.34 0.63 -0.74
N ARG A 224 7.02 -0.41 -1.51
CA ARG A 224 5.88 -0.42 -2.45
C ARG A 224 4.57 -0.31 -1.70
N TRP A 225 4.40 -1.09 -0.64
CA TRP A 225 3.21 -1.04 0.19
C TRP A 225 3.08 0.27 0.96
N PHE A 226 4.19 0.89 1.37
CA PHE A 226 4.14 2.19 2.05
C PHE A 226 3.76 3.33 1.09
N GLU A 227 4.23 3.26 -0.15
CA GLU A 227 3.79 4.17 -1.22
C GLU A 227 2.30 3.98 -1.54
N GLU A 228 1.83 2.74 -1.74
CA GLU A 228 0.41 2.45 -1.98
C GLU A 228 -0.48 2.91 -0.82
N TRP A 229 -0.05 2.67 0.42
CA TRP A 229 -0.74 3.13 1.62
C TRP A 229 -0.86 4.66 1.68
N ALA A 230 0.19 5.40 1.29
CA ALA A 230 0.18 6.86 1.33
C ALA A 230 -0.79 7.44 0.29
N GLU A 231 -0.78 6.88 -0.93
CA GLU A 231 -1.68 7.26 -2.01
C GLU A 231 -3.16 7.05 -1.59
N ASP A 232 -3.47 5.85 -1.06
CA ASP A 232 -4.80 5.51 -0.58
C ASP A 232 -5.23 6.36 0.61
N PHE A 233 -4.33 6.60 1.57
CA PHE A 233 -4.60 7.48 2.70
C PHE A 233 -4.99 8.88 2.22
N CYS A 234 -4.24 9.47 1.30
CA CYS A 234 -4.50 10.82 0.80
C CYS A 234 -5.85 10.90 0.08
N ARG A 235 -6.16 9.92 -0.77
CA ARG A 235 -7.46 9.80 -1.47
C ARG A 235 -8.62 9.68 -0.49
N LEU A 236 -8.55 8.71 0.43
CA LEU A 236 -9.62 8.45 1.40
C LEU A 236 -9.78 9.61 2.40
N ARG A 237 -8.68 10.21 2.85
CA ARG A 237 -8.72 11.38 3.74
C ARG A 237 -9.44 12.54 3.07
N LYS A 238 -9.14 12.80 1.79
CA LYS A 238 -9.81 13.85 1.01
C LYS A 238 -11.32 13.62 0.98
N HIS A 239 -11.76 12.45 0.52
CA HIS A 239 -13.20 12.14 0.43
C HIS A 239 -13.92 12.18 1.79
N LYS A 240 -13.30 11.64 2.85
CA LYS A 240 -13.92 11.67 4.18
C LYS A 240 -13.98 13.08 4.76
N LEU A 241 -13.02 13.95 4.47
CA LEU A 241 -13.07 15.35 4.88
C LEU A 241 -14.11 16.14 4.11
N GLU A 242 -14.22 15.94 2.80
CA GLU A 242 -15.27 16.56 1.97
C GLU A 242 -16.67 16.14 2.42
N ASP A 243 -16.86 14.86 2.73
CA ASP A 243 -18.11 14.35 3.30
C ASP A 243 -18.40 14.97 4.67
N ALA A 244 -17.42 15.01 5.59
CA ALA A 244 -17.58 15.65 6.89
C ALA A 244 -17.91 17.15 6.75
N ILE A 245 -17.24 17.90 5.87
CA ILE A 245 -17.54 19.30 5.60
C ILE A 245 -19.00 19.44 5.12
N LYS A 246 -19.38 18.68 4.09
CA LYS A 246 -20.73 18.75 3.51
C LYS A 246 -21.81 18.40 4.54
N LYS A 247 -21.61 17.34 5.32
CA LYS A 247 -22.61 16.86 6.28
C LYS A 247 -22.68 17.70 7.54
N CYS A 248 -21.58 18.32 7.97
CA CYS A 248 -21.53 19.16 9.17
C CYS A 248 -21.77 20.66 8.93
N ARG A 249 -21.64 21.13 7.68
CA ARG A 249 -21.82 22.56 7.33
C ARG A 249 -22.93 22.82 6.31
N GLY A 250 -23.35 21.83 5.52
CA GLY A 250 -24.33 22.01 4.45
C GLY A 250 -23.70 22.57 3.16
N ASP A 251 -24.45 22.67 2.06
CA ASP A 251 -23.90 23.01 0.72
C ASP A 251 -23.47 24.49 0.58
N LYS A 252 -24.03 25.37 1.40
CA LYS A 252 -23.79 26.83 1.44
C LYS A 252 -23.48 27.30 2.86
N ASN A 253 -22.86 26.44 3.67
CA ASN A 253 -22.58 26.71 5.07
C ASN A 253 -23.88 27.06 5.85
N GLU A 254 -25.01 26.46 5.47
CA GLU A 254 -26.31 26.80 6.04
C GLU A 254 -26.47 26.38 7.50
N LYS A 255 -25.75 25.35 7.95
CA LYS A 255 -25.84 24.76 9.30
C LYS A 255 -24.48 24.63 9.98
N TYR A 256 -24.48 24.43 11.30
CA TYR A 256 -23.28 24.12 12.07
C TYR A 256 -23.55 22.98 13.03
N CYS A 257 -23.13 21.79 12.65
CA CYS A 257 -23.24 20.60 13.49
C CYS A 257 -21.91 20.20 14.12
N ASP A 258 -21.99 19.49 15.25
CA ASP A 258 -20.86 18.76 15.83
C ASP A 258 -20.97 17.23 15.66
N LEU A 259 -19.92 16.52 16.09
CA LEU A 259 -19.85 15.07 16.02
C LEU A 259 -20.93 14.34 16.84
N ASN A 260 -21.60 15.03 17.76
CA ASN A 260 -22.57 14.48 18.71
C ASN A 260 -24.01 14.82 18.30
N ARG A 261 -24.24 15.20 17.03
CA ARG A 261 -25.56 15.57 16.48
C ARG A 261 -26.10 16.91 17.01
N HIS A 262 -25.30 17.72 17.69
CA HIS A 262 -25.77 18.99 18.19
C HIS A 262 -25.77 20.08 17.11
N ASP A 263 -26.82 20.89 17.07
CA ASP A 263 -26.82 22.19 16.38
C ASP A 263 -26.07 23.21 17.25
N CYS A 264 -24.90 23.63 16.79
CA CYS A 264 -24.02 24.54 17.51
C CYS A 264 -24.52 25.98 17.55
N VAL A 265 -25.59 26.33 16.81
CA VAL A 265 -26.22 27.65 16.93
C VAL A 265 -27.05 27.76 18.21
N LYS A 266 -27.71 26.66 18.57
CA LYS A 266 -28.64 26.56 19.71
C LYS A 266 -27.99 25.93 20.94
N THR A 267 -26.99 25.08 20.74
CA THR A 267 -26.25 24.41 21.82
C THR A 267 -25.32 25.37 22.54
N ILE A 268 -25.41 25.41 23.87
CA ILE A 268 -24.53 26.16 24.78
C ILE A 268 -23.95 25.15 25.78
N ARG A 269 -22.75 24.66 25.47
CA ARG A 269 -22.11 23.60 26.27
C ARG A 269 -21.75 24.06 27.67
N GLY A 270 -21.40 25.34 27.85
CA GLY A 270 -21.09 25.90 29.16
C GLY A 270 -22.25 25.80 30.14
N ASP A 271 -23.48 25.96 29.63
CA ASP A 271 -24.72 25.91 30.41
C ASP A 271 -25.34 24.50 30.42
N HIS A 272 -24.67 23.50 29.81
CA HIS A 272 -25.18 22.15 29.63
C HIS A 272 -26.50 22.09 28.83
N ASP A 273 -26.72 23.06 27.94
CA ASP A 273 -27.86 23.08 27.02
C ASP A 273 -27.46 22.47 25.67
N PHE A 274 -27.97 21.26 25.39
CA PHE A 274 -27.62 20.46 24.22
C PHE A 274 -28.85 20.29 23.33
N VAL A 275 -28.77 20.84 22.11
CA VAL A 275 -29.87 20.79 21.15
C VAL A 275 -29.50 19.85 20.01
N GLU A 276 -30.12 18.68 19.97
CA GLU A 276 -30.02 17.74 18.85
C GLU A 276 -31.06 18.05 17.77
N GLU A 277 -30.63 18.03 16.50
CA GLU A 277 -31.52 18.16 15.36
C GLU A 277 -31.30 17.03 14.33
N ASP A 278 -32.36 16.70 13.60
CA ASP A 278 -32.33 15.65 12.58
C ASP A 278 -31.39 15.99 11.43
N ASP A 279 -31.21 17.27 11.12
CA ASP A 279 -30.30 17.73 10.07
C ASP A 279 -28.81 17.52 10.44
N CYS A 280 -28.48 17.39 11.73
CA CYS A 280 -27.14 17.13 12.23
C CYS A 280 -26.79 15.64 12.34
N ILE A 281 -27.73 14.73 12.11
CA ILE A 281 -27.47 13.28 12.17
C ILE A 281 -26.42 12.84 11.15
N GLY A 282 -26.40 13.48 9.97
CA GLY A 282 -25.40 13.19 8.94
C GLY A 282 -23.98 13.52 9.40
N CYS A 283 -23.80 14.60 10.17
CA CYS A 283 -22.51 14.99 10.70
C CYS A 283 -21.96 13.93 11.67
N HIS A 284 -22.81 13.42 12.56
CA HIS A 284 -22.45 12.35 13.49
C HIS A 284 -21.89 11.13 12.77
N PHE A 285 -22.60 10.62 11.74
CA PHE A 285 -22.16 9.42 11.02
C PHE A 285 -20.84 9.63 10.26
N SER A 286 -20.67 10.77 9.60
CA SER A 286 -19.42 11.11 8.91
C SER A 286 -18.26 11.22 9.89
N CYS A 287 -18.46 11.90 11.02
CA CYS A 287 -17.42 12.16 12.01
C CYS A 287 -17.05 10.92 12.84
N ALA A 288 -18.02 10.13 13.30
CA ALA A 288 -17.74 8.92 14.07
C ALA A 288 -16.89 7.92 13.27
N GLY A 289 -17.22 7.76 11.98
CA GLY A 289 -16.42 6.93 11.06
C GLY A 289 -15.03 7.52 10.79
N PHE A 290 -14.94 8.84 10.57
CA PHE A 290 -13.67 9.52 10.30
C PHE A 290 -12.70 9.45 11.47
N VAL A 291 -13.15 9.73 12.70
CA VAL A 291 -12.32 9.73 13.92
C VAL A 291 -11.67 8.37 14.14
N LYS A 292 -12.47 7.29 14.11
CA LYS A 292 -11.94 5.93 14.26
C LYS A 292 -10.99 5.56 13.13
N TRP A 293 -11.32 5.94 11.90
CA TRP A 293 -10.48 5.66 10.74
C TRP A 293 -9.13 6.39 10.82
N ILE A 294 -9.10 7.69 11.12
CA ILE A 294 -7.86 8.48 11.15
C ILE A 294 -6.93 8.04 12.28
N ASP A 295 -7.48 7.61 13.43
CA ASP A 295 -6.69 7.03 14.52
C ASP A 295 -6.00 5.74 14.09
N ASN A 296 -6.72 4.85 13.40
CA ASN A 296 -6.14 3.63 12.86
C ASN A 296 -5.05 3.95 11.82
N GLN A 297 -5.30 4.88 10.90
CA GLN A 297 -4.31 5.32 9.90
C GLN A 297 -3.04 5.88 10.55
N LYS A 298 -3.16 6.62 11.65
CA LYS A 298 -2.01 7.10 12.42
C LYS A 298 -1.18 5.95 12.98
N LEU A 299 -1.82 4.88 13.47
CA LEU A 299 -1.10 3.70 13.96
C LEU A 299 -0.38 2.98 12.82
N GLU A 300 -1.02 2.78 11.66
CA GLU A 300 -0.41 2.19 10.48
C GLU A 300 0.79 3.00 9.98
N PHE A 301 0.65 4.32 9.91
CA PHE A 301 1.72 5.25 9.57
C PHE A 301 2.93 5.09 10.50
N LEU A 302 2.71 5.09 11.82
CA LEU A 302 3.79 4.97 12.80
C LEU A 302 4.53 3.61 12.67
N LYS A 303 3.81 2.52 12.39
CA LYS A 303 4.40 1.20 12.13
C LYS A 303 5.35 1.22 10.94
N GLN A 304 4.87 1.78 9.84
CA GLN A 304 5.63 1.87 8.59
C GLN A 304 6.80 2.85 8.73
N LYS A 305 6.62 3.98 9.42
CA LYS A 305 7.70 4.93 9.72
C LYS A 305 8.85 4.28 10.50
N ASN A 306 8.54 3.48 11.52
CA ASN A 306 9.54 2.75 12.29
C ASN A 306 10.25 1.68 11.43
N LYS A 307 9.49 0.98 10.57
CA LYS A 307 10.01 -0.02 9.65
C LYS A 307 11.05 0.56 8.68
N TYR A 308 10.85 1.78 8.20
CA TYR A 308 11.82 2.45 7.33
C TYR A 308 13.18 2.57 7.99
N ALA A 309 13.21 3.02 9.26
CA ALA A 309 14.43 3.18 10.03
C ALA A 309 15.14 1.83 10.23
N ASP A 310 14.38 0.77 10.55
CA ASP A 310 14.91 -0.58 10.72
C ASP A 310 15.53 -1.14 9.42
N GLU A 311 14.84 -1.00 8.28
CA GLU A 311 15.38 -1.45 7.00
C GLU A 311 16.62 -0.64 6.61
N MET A 312 16.63 0.68 6.83
CA MET A 312 17.83 1.49 6.61
C MET A 312 19.00 1.02 7.46
N GLN A 313 18.78 0.77 8.76
CA GLN A 313 19.82 0.33 9.68
C GLN A 313 20.38 -1.04 9.34
N LYS A 314 19.53 -2.00 8.94
CA LYS A 314 19.95 -3.35 8.53
C LYS A 314 21.05 -3.33 7.47
N TYR A 315 20.98 -2.40 6.50
CA TYR A 315 21.94 -2.29 5.41
C TYR A 315 22.99 -1.19 5.62
N THR A 316 23.05 -0.53 6.79
CA THR A 316 24.13 0.44 7.11
C THR A 316 25.34 -0.28 7.72
N ASN A 317 25.08 -1.36 8.46
CA ASN A 317 26.12 -2.20 9.01
C ASN A 317 26.51 -3.25 7.97
N GLY A 318 27.34 -2.85 7.00
CA GLY A 318 28.15 -3.82 6.26
C GLY A 318 28.84 -4.75 7.27
N GLU A 319 28.92 -6.05 6.96
CA GLU A 319 29.53 -7.10 7.78
C GLU A 319 30.44 -6.55 8.88
N THR A 320 30.00 -6.64 10.13
CA THR A 320 30.96 -6.69 11.23
C THR A 320 31.80 -7.93 10.94
N ARG A 321 33.02 -7.74 10.40
CA ARG A 321 34.11 -8.67 10.62
C ARG A 321 34.27 -8.73 12.14
N GLY A 322 33.59 -9.70 12.75
CA GLY A 322 33.66 -9.96 14.18
C GLY A 322 35.06 -10.45 14.51
N GLY A 323 35.98 -9.51 14.71
CA GLY A 323 37.08 -9.71 15.63
C GLY A 323 36.51 -9.64 17.05
N GLY A 324 36.66 -10.75 17.79
CA GLY A 324 36.69 -10.82 19.26
C GLY A 324 35.53 -10.22 20.05
N GLY A 325 34.67 -11.09 20.60
CA GLY A 325 33.77 -10.68 21.69
C GLY A 325 32.69 -11.72 21.98
N SER A 326 32.92 -12.54 23.01
CA SER A 326 32.03 -13.60 23.47
C SER A 326 30.63 -13.09 23.83
N GLY A 327 29.65 -13.49 23.04
CA GLY A 327 28.24 -13.34 23.36
C GLY A 327 27.40 -14.06 22.31
N LYS A 328 26.90 -15.26 22.63
CA LYS A 328 26.06 -16.07 21.75
C LYS A 328 24.79 -15.29 21.35
N LYS A 329 24.84 -14.49 20.29
CA LYS A 329 23.67 -14.07 19.52
C LYS A 329 23.45 -15.12 18.43
N ARG A 330 22.27 -15.77 18.50
CA ARG A 330 21.78 -16.73 17.51
C ARG A 330 21.91 -16.14 16.11
N VAL A 331 22.91 -16.60 15.35
CA VAL A 331 23.04 -16.32 13.93
C VAL A 331 21.89 -17.05 13.23
N ALA A 332 20.84 -16.30 12.90
CA ALA A 332 19.88 -16.77 11.91
C ALA A 332 20.65 -17.00 10.60
N GLY A 333 20.56 -18.22 10.08
CA GLY A 333 21.44 -18.76 9.05
C GLY A 333 21.77 -17.80 7.90
N LYS A 334 23.06 -17.76 7.59
CA LYS A 334 23.67 -17.12 6.42
C LYS A 334 23.16 -17.82 5.14
N SER A 335 21.89 -17.64 4.77
CA SER A 335 21.47 -17.90 3.39
C SER A 335 22.10 -16.80 2.54
N ASN A 336 22.81 -17.21 1.49
CA ASN A 336 23.49 -16.35 0.52
C ASN A 336 22.46 -15.62 -0.37
N TYR A 337 21.45 -15.02 0.26
CA TYR A 337 20.29 -14.41 -0.35
C TYR A 337 20.69 -13.09 -0.99
N ASP A 338 20.22 -12.90 -2.21
CA ASP A 338 20.62 -11.86 -3.14
C ASP A 338 20.61 -10.49 -2.45
N ARG A 339 21.76 -9.81 -2.49
CA ARG A 339 21.99 -8.46 -1.96
C ARG A 339 21.15 -7.40 -2.70
N TYR A 340 20.10 -7.75 -3.45
CA TYR A 340 19.32 -6.78 -4.22
C TYR A 340 18.69 -5.70 -3.31
N GLU A 341 18.09 -6.06 -2.17
CA GLU A 341 17.55 -5.07 -1.21
C GLU A 341 18.67 -4.21 -0.67
N SER A 342 19.80 -4.80 -0.30
CA SER A 342 20.98 -4.05 0.15
C SER A 342 21.42 -3.05 -0.91
N LYS A 343 21.55 -3.47 -2.18
CA LYS A 343 21.90 -2.60 -3.30
C LYS A 343 20.86 -1.49 -3.49
N PHE A 344 19.58 -1.79 -3.33
CA PHE A 344 18.49 -0.82 -3.43
C PHE A 344 18.59 0.22 -2.32
N TYR A 345 18.67 -0.21 -1.06
CA TYR A 345 18.79 0.69 0.10
C TYR A 345 20.10 1.49 0.07
N ASP A 346 21.20 0.91 -0.42
CA ASP A 346 22.46 1.64 -0.62
C ASP A 346 22.31 2.74 -1.68
N LYS A 347 21.63 2.43 -2.80
CA LYS A 347 21.28 3.46 -3.80
C LYS A 347 20.33 4.51 -3.22
N LEU A 348 19.32 4.10 -2.44
CA LEU A 348 18.35 4.99 -1.82
C LEU A 348 19.05 5.99 -0.88
N LYS A 349 19.97 5.51 -0.03
CA LYS A 349 20.83 6.33 0.84
C LYS A 349 21.73 7.29 0.07
N LYS A 350 22.31 6.85 -1.05
CA LYS A 350 23.16 7.70 -1.92
C LYS A 350 22.36 8.81 -2.59
N ASN A 351 21.05 8.61 -2.81
CA ASN A 351 20.15 9.59 -3.40
C ASN A 351 19.39 10.41 -2.34
N ASN A 352 20.02 10.73 -1.20
CA ASN A 352 19.49 11.58 -0.13
C ASN A 352 18.29 11.05 0.68
N TYR A 353 17.87 9.82 0.49
CA TYR A 353 16.76 9.22 1.27
C TYR A 353 17.27 8.46 2.51
N LYS A 354 18.33 8.95 3.16
CA LYS A 354 18.96 8.27 4.32
C LYS A 354 18.04 8.23 5.54
N ASN A 355 17.28 9.29 5.75
CA ASN A 355 16.33 9.42 6.85
C ASN A 355 14.90 9.20 6.34
N VAL A 356 13.99 8.88 7.26
CA VAL A 356 12.59 8.66 6.91
C VAL A 356 11.89 9.95 6.48
N GLU A 357 12.29 11.12 7.01
CA GLU A 357 11.64 12.39 6.70
C GLU A 357 11.77 12.77 5.22
N ASP A 358 12.91 12.50 4.58
CA ASP A 358 13.12 12.76 3.16
C ASP A 358 12.30 11.82 2.27
N PHE A 359 12.06 10.58 2.73
CA PHE A 359 11.13 9.67 2.08
C PHE A 359 9.67 10.13 2.27
N LEU A 360 9.29 10.59 3.46
CA LEU A 360 7.95 11.12 3.72
C LEU A 360 7.65 12.37 2.87
N LYS A 361 8.63 13.26 2.66
CA LYS A 361 8.50 14.36 1.69
C LYS A 361 8.25 13.85 0.27
N LYS A 362 8.83 12.71 -0.11
CA LYS A 362 8.59 12.11 -1.43
C LYS A 362 7.15 11.62 -1.56
N LEU A 363 6.59 11.00 -0.52
CA LEU A 363 5.17 10.59 -0.48
C LEU A 363 4.23 11.80 -0.57
N ASN A 364 4.53 12.90 0.12
CA ASN A 364 3.75 14.14 0.01
C ASN A 364 3.69 14.72 -1.41
N ASN A 365 4.65 14.38 -2.29
CA ASN A 365 4.69 14.88 -3.67
C ASN A 365 3.77 14.10 -4.62
N GLU A 366 3.07 13.08 -4.13
CA GLU A 366 2.03 12.41 -4.91
C GLU A 366 0.90 13.40 -5.20
N ALA A 367 0.42 13.39 -6.45
CA ALA A 367 -0.55 14.37 -6.92
C ALA A 367 -1.83 14.41 -6.07
N ILE A 368 -2.29 13.26 -5.57
CA ILE A 368 -3.46 13.19 -4.70
C ILE A 368 -3.19 13.76 -3.30
N CYS A 369 -1.98 13.59 -2.76
CA CYS A 369 -1.59 14.11 -1.46
C CYS A 369 -1.45 15.64 -1.45
N GLN A 370 -1.15 16.25 -2.60
CA GLN A 370 -1.05 17.70 -2.75
C GLN A 370 -2.42 18.40 -2.91
N LYS A 371 -3.47 17.65 -3.26
CA LYS A 371 -4.81 18.20 -3.44
C LYS A 371 -5.45 18.53 -2.09
N ARG A 372 -5.96 19.75 -1.95
CA ARG A 372 -6.72 20.18 -0.78
C ARG A 372 -8.15 19.61 -0.84
N PRO A 373 -8.69 19.08 0.26
CA PRO A 373 -10.10 18.73 0.35
C PRO A 373 -10.95 20.01 0.35
N GLU A 374 -11.93 20.09 -0.54
CA GLU A 374 -12.76 21.28 -0.74
C GLU A 374 -14.21 20.89 -0.92
N ALA A 375 -15.10 21.41 -0.06
CA ALA A 375 -16.54 21.20 -0.15
C ALA A 375 -17.27 22.39 0.46
N SER A 376 -18.45 22.73 -0.07
CA SER A 376 -19.32 23.75 0.53
C SER A 376 -18.68 25.13 0.78
N GLY A 377 -17.68 25.51 -0.02
CA GLY A 377 -16.92 26.76 0.17
C GLY A 377 -15.93 26.75 1.33
N GLU A 378 -15.73 25.60 1.99
CA GLU A 378 -14.72 25.36 3.00
C GLU A 378 -13.58 24.50 2.43
N THR A 379 -12.38 24.72 2.96
CA THR A 379 -11.16 24.02 2.53
C THR A 379 -10.44 23.45 3.74
N ALA A 380 -9.94 22.22 3.63
CA ALA A 380 -9.05 21.62 4.62
C ALA A 380 -7.60 21.55 4.10
N ASP A 381 -6.65 21.36 5.00
CA ASP A 381 -5.26 21.19 4.62
C ASP A 381 -5.04 19.85 3.91
N ALA A 382 -4.15 19.90 2.91
CA ALA A 382 -3.60 18.72 2.22
C ALA A 382 -2.83 17.82 3.21
N ALA A 383 -2.63 16.56 2.85
CA ALA A 383 -1.88 15.63 3.69
C ALA A 383 -0.38 15.97 3.68
N ASP A 384 0.23 16.02 4.86
CA ASP A 384 1.67 16.20 5.01
C ASP A 384 2.22 15.31 6.14
N PHE A 385 3.00 14.31 5.74
CA PHE A 385 3.61 13.33 6.64
C PHE A 385 4.90 13.79 7.32
N THR A 386 5.37 15.01 7.08
CA THR A 386 6.56 15.55 7.73
C THR A 386 6.32 15.76 9.22
N LYS A 387 7.39 15.68 10.02
CA LYS A 387 7.32 15.88 11.47
C LYS A 387 6.55 17.14 11.91
N ILE A 388 6.61 18.22 11.12
CA ILE A 388 5.96 19.50 11.44
C ILE A 388 4.43 19.37 11.34
N LYS A 389 3.94 18.70 10.29
CA LYS A 389 2.51 18.66 9.95
C LYS A 389 1.83 17.31 10.24
N THR A 390 2.59 16.29 10.65
CA THR A 390 2.07 14.95 10.96
C THR A 390 0.87 15.01 11.93
N ASN A 391 0.94 15.81 13.00
CA ASN A 391 -0.15 15.90 13.96
C ASN A 391 -1.44 16.50 13.36
N GLU A 392 -1.31 17.48 12.46
CA GLU A 392 -2.43 18.09 11.77
C GLU A 392 -3.04 17.11 10.74
N THR A 393 -2.18 16.40 10.00
CA THR A 393 -2.57 15.37 9.01
C THR A 393 -3.45 14.28 9.63
N PHE A 394 -3.09 13.81 10.83
CA PHE A 394 -3.85 12.79 11.57
C PHE A 394 -4.79 13.37 12.64
N SER A 395 -5.14 14.66 12.56
CA SER A 395 -6.09 15.26 13.48
C SER A 395 -7.53 14.84 13.16
N HIS A 396 -8.40 14.87 14.17
CA HIS A 396 -9.83 14.56 14.05
C HIS A 396 -10.65 15.60 13.28
N THR A 397 -10.01 16.49 12.52
CA THR A 397 -10.57 17.64 11.82
C THR A 397 -11.32 18.64 12.73
N THR A 398 -11.40 19.90 12.32
CA THR A 398 -12.15 20.93 13.07
C THR A 398 -13.65 20.78 12.88
N TYR A 399 -14.11 20.21 11.77
CA TYR A 399 -15.53 20.01 11.45
C TYR A 399 -16.21 18.98 12.35
N CYS A 400 -15.43 18.04 12.90
CA CYS A 400 -15.87 17.00 13.82
C CYS A 400 -15.53 17.30 15.28
N LYS A 401 -15.27 18.56 15.63
CA LYS A 401 -15.14 18.97 17.03
C LYS A 401 -16.51 19.20 17.63
N ALA A 402 -16.62 18.97 18.94
CA ALA A 402 -17.79 19.37 19.73
C ALA A 402 -18.07 20.87 19.55
N CYS A 403 -19.33 21.28 19.72
CA CYS A 403 -19.71 22.69 19.59
C CYS A 403 -18.84 23.63 20.44
N PRO A 404 -18.68 24.90 20.05
CA PRO A 404 -18.03 25.91 20.90
C PRO A 404 -18.70 26.03 22.27
N TRP A 405 -17.98 26.55 23.27
CA TRP A 405 -18.43 26.63 24.65
C TRP A 405 -19.75 27.42 24.78
N CYS A 406 -19.80 28.62 24.21
CA CYS A 406 -20.99 29.49 24.17
C CYS A 406 -21.83 29.38 22.89
N GLY A 407 -21.62 28.34 22.07
CA GLY A 407 -22.29 28.18 20.77
C GLY A 407 -21.69 29.04 19.65
N ALA A 408 -22.38 29.12 18.51
CA ALA A 408 -21.90 29.78 17.28
C ALA A 408 -22.95 30.70 16.64
N HIS A 409 -22.51 31.64 15.80
CA HIS A 409 -23.37 32.50 14.99
C HIS A 409 -22.72 32.77 13.61
N LYS A 410 -23.52 33.18 12.61
CA LYS A 410 -22.98 33.56 11.29
C LYS A 410 -22.36 34.96 11.36
N GLY A 411 -21.14 35.10 10.85
CA GLY A 411 -20.49 36.39 10.68
C GLY A 411 -21.17 37.23 9.59
N LYS A 412 -21.12 38.57 9.73
CA LYS A 412 -21.78 39.54 8.83
C LYS A 412 -21.09 39.74 7.46
N GLY A 413 -20.12 38.90 7.07
CA GLY A 413 -19.40 38.99 5.79
C GLY A 413 -19.99 38.09 4.70
N GLY A 414 -19.74 38.43 3.42
CA GLY A 414 -20.41 37.85 2.23
C GLY A 414 -20.35 36.32 2.02
N ASN A 415 -19.57 35.59 2.82
CA ASN A 415 -19.51 34.11 2.79
C ASN A 415 -20.21 33.45 4.00
N GLY A 416 -20.78 34.21 4.94
CA GLY A 416 -21.57 33.68 6.06
C GLY A 416 -20.84 32.71 6.98
N LYS A 417 -19.51 32.84 7.13
CA LYS A 417 -18.69 31.94 7.94
C LYS A 417 -19.15 31.94 9.39
N TRP A 418 -19.16 30.76 9.99
CA TRP A 418 -19.52 30.60 11.39
C TRP A 418 -18.41 31.04 12.34
N ILE A 419 -18.80 31.76 13.39
CA ILE A 419 -17.93 32.31 14.43
C ILE A 419 -18.44 31.81 15.79
N ALA A 420 -17.53 31.34 16.64
CA ALA A 420 -17.86 31.00 18.02
C ALA A 420 -18.30 32.28 18.76
N LYS A 421 -19.35 32.18 19.60
CA LYS A 421 -19.70 33.30 20.49
C LYS A 421 -18.62 33.42 21.55
N ASP A 422 -18.22 34.65 21.86
CA ASP A 422 -17.26 34.92 22.92
C ASP A 422 -17.87 34.56 24.29
N ASP A 423 -17.00 34.20 25.24
CA ASP A 423 -17.37 33.80 26.62
C ASP A 423 -17.85 34.98 27.48
#